data_AF-A0A1V5XR94-F1
#
_entry.id   AF-A0A1V5XR94-F1
#
_cell.length_a   1.000
_cell.length_b   1.000
_cell.length_c   1.000
_cell.angle_alpha   90.00
_cell.angle_beta   90.00
_cell.angle_gamma   90.00
#
_symmetry.space_group_name_H-M   'P 1'
#
loop_
_entity.id
_entity.type
_entity.pdbx_description
1 polymer ?
#
loop_
_entity_poly.entity_id
_entity_poly.type
_entity_poly.pdbx_seq_one_letter_code
_entity_poly.pdbx_strand_id
1 'polypeptide(L)'
;MASKNIGSGWKKTSSSGVQYISSVFRVSEVLVACLAAIVAGKSDVNFAIFKNDRKEKESHPDYTFSLSESKPEEKRENVTLDENGQEIPF
;
A
#
# COMPACT_ATOMS: atom_id res chain seq x y z
N MET A 1 -5.43 11.31 1.54
CA MET A 1 -4.66 10.21 2.15
C MET A 1 -3.20 10.41 1.76
N ALA A 2 -2.27 10.42 2.71
CA ALA A 2 -0.85 10.53 2.40
C ALA A 2 -0.27 9.13 2.23
N SER A 3 -0.07 8.70 0.98
CA SER A 3 0.73 7.51 0.66
C SER A 3 2.20 7.89 0.66
N LYS A 4 3.05 7.14 1.35
CA LYS A 4 4.48 7.43 1.44
C LYS A 4 5.27 6.51 0.53
N ASN A 5 6.06 7.10 -0.37
CA ASN A 5 7.06 6.38 -1.15
C ASN A 5 8.16 5.87 -0.21
N ILE A 6 8.33 4.55 -0.19
CA ILE A 6 9.25 3.86 0.72
C ILE A 6 10.42 3.19 0.00
N GLY A 7 10.42 3.20 -1.34
CA GLY A 7 11.44 2.51 -2.11
C GLY A 7 11.25 2.57 -3.61
N SER A 8 12.24 2.03 -4.31
CA SER A 8 12.30 1.99 -5.77
C SER A 8 12.89 0.66 -6.25
N GLY A 9 12.46 0.21 -7.44
CA GLY A 9 12.85 -1.09 -7.99
C GLY A 9 13.17 -1.03 -9.48
N TRP A 10 14.11 -1.85 -9.90
CA TRP A 10 14.54 -2.02 -11.29
C TRP A 10 14.32 -3.46 -11.72
N LYS A 11 13.75 -3.64 -12.91
CA LYS A 11 13.63 -4.95 -13.55
C LYS A 11 14.99 -5.35 -14.10
N LYS A 12 15.47 -6.53 -13.73
CA LYS A 12 16.74 -7.09 -14.21
C LYS A 12 16.51 -8.51 -14.70
N THR A 13 17.40 -8.97 -15.56
CA THR A 13 17.42 -10.35 -16.07
C THR A 13 18.77 -10.96 -15.70
N SER A 14 18.79 -12.16 -15.14
CA SER A 14 20.02 -12.89 -14.84
C SER A 14 20.72 -13.34 -16.13
N SER A 15 21.98 -13.74 -16.03
CA SER A 15 22.70 -14.38 -17.14
C SER A 15 22.01 -15.66 -17.63
N SER A 16 21.24 -16.34 -16.76
CA SER A 16 20.43 -17.52 -17.09
C SER A 16 19.04 -17.19 -17.65
N GLY A 17 18.69 -15.92 -17.85
CA GLY A 17 17.40 -15.49 -18.41
C GLY A 17 16.27 -15.29 -17.39
N VAL A 18 16.51 -15.50 -16.10
CA VAL A 18 15.51 -15.33 -15.03
C VAL A 18 15.30 -13.85 -14.76
N GLN A 19 14.05 -13.39 -14.80
CA GLN A 19 13.69 -12.00 -14.48
C GLN A 19 13.48 -11.81 -12.98
N TYR A 20 14.05 -10.74 -12.43
CA TYR A 20 13.91 -10.38 -11.01
C TYR A 20 13.82 -8.85 -10.86
N ILE A 21 13.31 -8.42 -9.70
CA ILE A 21 13.24 -6.99 -9.35
C ILE A 21 14.32 -6.71 -8.29
N SER A 22 15.27 -5.87 -8.63
CA SER A 22 16.26 -5.34 -7.69
C SER A 22 15.68 -4.10 -7.04
N SER A 23 15.51 -4.13 -5.72
CA SER A 23 14.76 -3.09 -4.99
C SER A 23 15.59 -2.47 -3.86
N VAL A 24 15.36 -1.19 -3.58
CA VAL A 24 15.93 -0.47 -2.44
C VAL A 24 14.78 0.11 -1.63
N PHE A 25 14.78 -0.15 -0.32
CA PHE A 25 13.77 0.33 0.61
C PHE A 25 14.40 1.09 1.77
N ARG A 26 13.68 2.08 2.30
CA ARG A 26 14.03 2.71 3.57
C ARG A 26 13.61 1.79 4.70
N VAL A 27 14.59 1.07 5.26
CA VAL A 27 14.38 0.06 6.31
C VAL A 27 13.62 0.62 7.50
N SER A 28 13.88 1.87 7.90
CA SER A 28 13.16 2.51 9.02
C SER A 28 11.65 2.59 8.79
N GLU A 29 11.19 2.76 7.57
CA GLU A 29 9.76 2.90 7.28
C GLU A 29 9.06 1.54 7.20
N VAL A 30 9.75 0.55 6.63
CA VAL A 30 9.26 -0.84 6.58
C VAL A 30 9.24 -1.46 7.98
N LEU A 31 10.30 -1.27 8.76
CA LEU A 31 10.40 -1.78 10.13
C LEU A 31 9.34 -1.14 11.05
N VAL A 32 9.14 0.18 10.95
CA VAL A 32 8.11 0.88 11.72
C VAL A 32 6.71 0.40 11.33
N ALA A 33 6.44 0.18 10.03
CA ALA A 33 5.15 -0.35 9.59
C ALA A 33 4.91 -1.78 10.10
N CYS A 34 5.90 -2.67 10.02
CA CYS A 34 5.81 -4.03 10.54
C CYS A 34 5.65 -4.07 12.06
N LEU A 35 6.43 -3.27 12.80
CA LEU A 35 6.32 -3.17 14.26
C LEU A 35 4.97 -2.59 14.67
N ALA A 36 4.47 -1.58 13.97
CA ALA A 36 3.14 -1.02 14.22
C ALA A 36 2.03 -2.06 13.98
N ALA A 37 2.15 -2.89 12.94
CA ALA A 37 1.21 -3.97 12.68
C ALA A 37 1.21 -5.02 13.81
N ILE A 38 2.41 -5.40 14.29
CA ILE A 38 2.58 -6.39 15.37
C ILE A 38 2.09 -5.85 16.73
N VAL A 39 2.49 -4.63 17.10
CA VAL A 39 2.24 -4.06 18.44
C VAL A 39 0.83 -3.50 18.57
N ALA A 40 0.33 -2.81 17.55
CA ALA A 40 -0.96 -2.14 17.63
C ALA A 40 -2.15 -3.04 17.27
N GLY A 41 -1.92 -4.31 16.91
CA GLY A 41 -2.95 -5.20 16.36
C GLY A 41 -3.60 -4.65 15.09
N LYS A 42 -2.97 -3.65 14.46
CA LYS A 42 -3.43 -3.04 13.21
C LYS A 42 -3.10 -4.02 12.10
N SER A 43 -4.10 -4.80 11.71
CA SER A 43 -3.98 -5.91 10.76
C SER A 43 -3.56 -5.45 9.37
N ASP A 44 -3.87 -4.19 9.03
CA ASP A 44 -3.85 -3.77 7.64
C ASP A 44 -2.85 -2.61 7.44
N VAL A 45 -1.72 -2.93 6.83
CA VAL A 45 -0.83 -1.95 6.19
C VAL A 45 -0.99 -2.13 4.69
N ASN A 46 -1.41 -1.07 3.99
CA ASN A 46 -1.55 -1.12 2.54
C ASN A 46 -0.18 -0.94 1.89
N PHE A 47 0.29 -1.97 1.19
CA PHE A 47 1.50 -1.94 0.38
C PHE A 47 1.13 -2.01 -1.11
N ALA A 48 1.62 -1.04 -1.88
CA ALA A 48 1.34 -0.94 -3.31
C ALA A 48 2.63 -0.77 -4.12
N ILE A 49 2.66 -1.42 -5.29
CA ILE A 49 3.74 -1.33 -6.27
C ILE A 49 3.19 -0.63 -7.51
N PHE A 50 3.84 0.45 -7.91
CA PHE A 50 3.45 1.23 -9.09
C PHE A 50 4.54 1.14 -10.14
N LYS A 51 4.17 0.76 -11.37
CA LYS A 51 5.08 0.80 -12.51
C LYS A 51 5.32 2.26 -12.91
N ASN A 52 6.56 2.60 -13.21
CA ASN A 52 6.93 3.91 -13.73
C ASN A 52 6.78 3.92 -15.25
N ASP A 53 5.57 4.12 -15.75
CA ASP A 53 5.31 4.17 -17.20
C ASP A 53 5.94 5.39 -17.89
N ARG A 54 6.38 6.40 -17.12
CA ARG A 54 7.09 7.59 -17.60
C ARG A 54 8.60 7.47 -17.43
N LYS A 55 9.15 6.25 -17.44
CA LYS A 55 10.59 6.02 -17.35
C LYS A 55 11.30 6.60 -18.58
N GLU A 56 11.96 7.73 -18.41
CA GLU A 56 12.70 8.42 -19.48
C GLU A 56 14.14 7.91 -19.66
N LYS A 57 14.75 7.38 -18.59
CA LYS A 57 16.15 6.94 -18.56
C LYS A 57 16.27 5.56 -17.93
N GLU A 58 17.24 4.78 -18.38
CA GLU A 58 17.48 3.43 -17.84
C GLU A 58 17.81 3.44 -16.33
N SER A 59 18.50 4.49 -15.86
CA SER A 59 18.82 4.70 -14.45
C SER A 59 17.61 4.97 -13.57
N HIS A 60 16.49 5.41 -14.14
CA HIS A 60 15.26 5.63 -13.38
C HIS A 60 14.63 4.28 -12.99
N PRO A 61 13.96 4.20 -11.84
CA PRO A 61 13.35 2.96 -11.41
C PRO A 61 12.18 2.58 -12.31
N ASP A 62 12.03 1.27 -12.52
CA ASP A 62 10.88 0.67 -13.22
C ASP A 62 9.65 0.61 -12.32
N TYR A 63 9.85 0.58 -11.00
CA TYR A 63 8.79 0.49 -10.01
C TYR A 63 9.03 1.40 -8.82
N THR A 64 7.94 1.91 -8.25
CA THR A 64 7.90 2.63 -6.98
C THR A 64 7.08 1.84 -5.98
N PHE A 65 7.55 1.80 -4.73
CA PHE A 65 6.87 1.12 -3.63
C PHE A 65 6.28 2.15 -2.67
N SER A 66 5.03 1.96 -2.27
CA SER A 66 4.34 2.86 -1.35
C SER A 66 3.70 2.11 -0.19
N LEU A 67 3.74 2.73 0.98
CA LEU A 67 2.97 2.34 2.16
C LEU A 67 1.90 3.38 2.47
N SER A 68 0.76 2.91 2.99
CA SER A 68 -0.25 3.78 3.58
C SER A 68 -0.96 3.07 4.74
N GLU A 69 -1.44 3.87 5.69
CA GLU A 69 -2.28 3.37 6.77
C GLU A 69 -3.64 2.97 6.23
N SER A 70 -4.19 1.87 6.74
CA SER A 70 -5.57 1.50 6.46
C SER A 70 -6.50 2.39 7.26
N LYS A 71 -7.54 2.92 6.59
CA LYS A 71 -8.64 3.53 7.33
C LYS A 71 -9.31 2.44 8.16
N PRO A 72 -9.74 2.72 9.41
CA PRO A 72 -10.77 1.91 10.00
C PRO A 72 -11.96 1.91 9.04
N GLU A 73 -12.47 0.72 8.69
CA GLU A 73 -13.75 0.63 8.00
C GLU A 73 -14.75 1.47 8.78
N GLU A 74 -15.19 2.56 8.17
CA GLU A 74 -16.38 3.27 8.62
C GLU A 74 -17.49 2.24 8.48
N LYS A 75 -17.89 1.62 9.59
CA LYS A 75 -19.06 0.74 9.63
C LYS A 75 -20.17 1.55 8.98
N ARG A 76 -20.53 1.20 7.74
CA ARG A 76 -21.79 1.64 7.17
C ARG A 76 -22.84 0.97 8.03
N GLU A 77 -23.31 1.67 9.04
CA GLU A 77 -24.57 1.33 9.67
C GLU A 77 -25.57 1.35 8.52
N ASN A 78 -26.04 0.16 8.11
CA ASN A 78 -27.17 0.06 7.21
C ASN A 78 -28.37 0.58 8.01
N VAL A 79 -28.52 1.91 8.05
CA VAL A 79 -29.71 2.55 8.57
C VAL A 79 -30.83 2.11 7.64
N THR A 80 -31.66 1.18 8.14
CA THR A 80 -32.91 0.88 7.47
C THR A 80 -33.81 2.07 7.80
N LEU A 81 -34.17 2.82 6.78
CA LEU A 81 -35.12 3.92 6.89
C LEU A 81 -36.51 3.35 6.59
N ASP A 82 -37.52 3.73 7.37
CA ASP A 82 -38.91 3.43 7.02
C ASP A 82 -39.39 4.28 5.81
N GLU A 83 -40.62 4.06 5.35
CA GLU A 83 -41.21 4.78 4.21
C GLU A 83 -41.33 6.30 4.43
N ASN A 84 -41.10 6.79 5.66
CA ASN A 84 -41.12 8.19 6.04
C ASN A 84 -39.71 8.75 6.31
N GLY A 85 -38.65 7.97 6.07
CA GLY A 85 -37.26 8.38 6.28
C GLY A 85 -36.83 8.39 7.75
N GLN A 86 -37.55 7.69 8.64
CA GLN A 86 -37.22 7.60 10.06
C GLN A 86 -36.38 6.34 10.35
N GLU A 87 -35.35 6.50 11.18
CA GLU A 87 -34.47 5.40 11.59
C GLU A 87 -35.23 4.43 12.49
N ILE A 88 -35.27 3.16 12.10
CA ILE A 88 -35.84 2.07 12.92
C ILE A 88 -34.71 1.40 13.72
N PRO A 89 -34.71 1.48 15.05
CA PRO A 89 -33.78 0.71 15.87
C PRO A 89 -34.14 -0.78 15.83
N PHE A 90 -33.13 -1.65 15.88
CA PHE A 90 -33.31 -3.10 16.09
C PHE A 90 -33.72 -3.42 17.53
#